data_AF-K1U5E2-F1
#
_entry.id   AF-K1U5E2-F1
#
_cell.length_a   1.000
_cell.length_b   1.000
_cell.length_c   1.000
_cell.angle_alpha   90.00
_cell.angle_beta   90.00
_cell.angle_gamma   90.00
#
_symmetry.space_group_name_H-M   'P 1'
#
loop_
_entity.id
_entity.type
_entity.pdbx_description
1 polymer ?
#
loop_
_entity_poly.entity_id
_entity_poly.type
_entity_poly.pdbx_seq_one_letter_code
_entity_poly.pdbx_strand_id
1 'polypeptide(L)'
;LIVALGGGVTGDMAGFAAATYLRGIDFVQIPTSLLAQVDSSVGGKTGVDIAQGKNLVGAFYQPKAVLIDPDTLSTLPDQFITDGMAEIIKYGCIKDSEFF
;
A
#
# COMPACT_ATOMS: atom_id res chain seq x y z
N LEU A 1 1.51 -14.81 11.44
CA LEU A 1 0.58 -14.01 10.63
C LEU A 1 0.66 -12.56 11.11
N ILE A 2 0.99 -11.63 10.22
CA ILE A 2 0.90 -10.18 10.46
C ILE A 2 -0.33 -9.64 9.73
N VAL A 3 -1.06 -8.70 10.35
CA VAL A 3 -2.16 -7.98 9.70
C VAL A 3 -1.81 -6.50 9.67
N ALA A 4 -1.65 -5.96 8.45
CA ALA A 4 -1.29 -4.57 8.23
C ALA A 4 -2.56 -3.74 7.99
N LEU A 5 -3.09 -3.14 9.05
CA LEU A 5 -4.25 -2.25 9.02
C LEU A 5 -3.78 -0.79 9.03
N GLY A 6 -3.94 -0.07 7.92
CA GLY A 6 -3.54 1.33 7.81
C GLY A 6 -3.29 1.78 6.37
N GLY A 7 -2.65 2.94 6.19
CA GLY A 7 -2.21 3.42 4.88
C GLY A 7 -0.94 2.73 4.37
N GLY A 8 -0.36 3.28 3.28
CA GLY A 8 0.80 2.69 2.60
C GLY A 8 2.03 2.52 3.50
N VAL A 9 2.29 3.47 4.40
CA VAL A 9 3.41 3.40 5.37
C VAL A 9 3.30 2.15 6.26
N THR A 10 2.11 1.88 6.81
CA THR A 10 1.87 0.68 7.61
C THR A 10 2.04 -0.57 6.76
N GLY A 11 1.52 -0.57 5.53
CA GLY A 11 1.63 -1.68 4.59
C GLY A 11 3.08 -2.05 4.26
N ASP A 12 3.90 -1.05 3.94
CA ASP A 12 5.32 -1.24 3.59
C ASP A 12 6.14 -1.76 4.77
N MET A 13 6.02 -1.14 5.94
CA MET A 13 6.78 -1.55 7.13
C MET A 13 6.36 -2.95 7.62
N ALA A 14 5.06 -3.22 7.68
CA ALA A 14 4.54 -4.52 8.13
C ALA A 14 4.84 -5.61 7.11
N GLY A 15 4.76 -5.31 5.81
CA GLY A 15 5.15 -6.22 4.75
C GLY A 15 6.64 -6.56 4.78
N PHE A 16 7.51 -5.57 5.01
CA PHE A 16 8.95 -5.80 5.14
C PHE A 16 9.31 -6.58 6.41
N ALA A 17 8.62 -6.29 7.52
CA ALA A 17 8.73 -7.08 8.74
C ALA A 17 8.30 -8.54 8.52
N ALA A 18 7.19 -8.76 7.80
CA ALA A 18 6.72 -10.10 7.46
C ALA A 18 7.69 -10.85 6.54
N ALA A 19 8.30 -10.15 5.57
CA ALA A 19 9.30 -10.71 4.66
C ALA A 19 10.58 -11.16 5.37
N THR A 20 10.97 -10.46 6.42
CA THR A 20 12.26 -10.67 7.10
C THR A 20 12.16 -11.50 8.37
N TYR A 21 11.03 -11.45 9.08
CA TYR A 21 10.82 -12.23 10.30
C TYR A 21 10.84 -13.73 9.98
N LEU A 22 11.80 -14.44 10.59
CA LEU A 22 12.05 -15.87 10.34
C LEU A 22 12.20 -16.22 8.83
N ARG A 23 12.69 -15.28 8.02
CA ARG A 23 12.81 -15.37 6.54
C ARG A 23 11.48 -15.46 5.79
N GLY A 24 10.38 -15.03 6.42
CA GLY A 24 9.07 -14.97 5.80
C GLY A 24 8.00 -15.60 6.68
N ILE A 25 7.02 -14.79 7.08
CA ILE A 25 5.76 -15.26 7.64
C ILE A 25 4.59 -14.65 6.89
N ASP A 26 3.46 -15.35 6.90
CA ASP A 26 2.24 -14.87 6.25
C ASP A 26 1.84 -13.48 6.75
N PHE A 27 1.35 -12.64 5.83
CA PHE A 27 0.71 -11.37 6.15
C PHE A 27 -0.50 -11.07 5.26
N VAL A 28 -1.39 -10.23 5.78
CA VAL A 28 -2.58 -9.70 5.10
C VAL A 28 -2.54 -8.18 5.15
N GLN A 29 -2.94 -7.51 4.07
CA GLN A 29 -3.10 -6.07 4.03
C GLN A 29 -4.57 -5.66 4.11
N ILE A 30 -4.85 -4.64 4.90
CA ILE A 30 -6.15 -3.98 5.02
C ILE A 30 -5.90 -2.47 4.82
N PRO A 31 -5.78 -2.00 3.56
CA PRO A 31 -5.46 -0.61 3.25
C PRO A 31 -6.63 0.33 3.58
N THR A 32 -6.37 1.37 4.38
CA THR A 32 -7.38 2.34 4.85
C THR A 32 -7.16 3.77 4.32
N SER A 33 -6.28 3.94 3.34
CA SER A 33 -6.16 5.20 2.58
C SER A 33 -6.37 4.93 1.11
N LEU A 34 -6.92 5.92 0.38
CA LEU A 34 -7.22 5.75 -1.05
C LEU A 34 -5.96 5.37 -1.84
N LEU A 35 -4.85 6.07 -1.59
CA LEU A 35 -3.54 5.76 -2.19
C LEU A 35 -3.11 4.31 -1.94
N ALA A 36 -3.35 3.78 -0.73
CA ALA A 36 -3.00 2.40 -0.42
C ALA A 36 -3.91 1.39 -1.12
N GLN A 37 -5.20 1.69 -1.24
CA GLN A 37 -6.17 0.82 -1.90
C GLN A 37 -5.91 0.67 -3.41
N VAL A 38 -5.36 1.70 -4.07
CA VAL A 38 -5.18 1.71 -5.54
C VAL A 38 -3.75 1.49 -6.02
N ASP A 39 -2.74 1.58 -5.14
CA ASP A 39 -1.34 1.45 -5.52
C ASP A 39 -0.54 0.57 -4.56
N SER A 40 -0.16 1.08 -3.38
CA SER A 40 0.83 0.41 -2.50
C SER A 40 0.41 -0.96 -1.94
N SER A 41 -0.89 -1.30 -1.95
CA SER A 41 -1.34 -2.66 -1.58
C SER A 41 -1.18 -3.71 -2.69
N VAL A 42 -0.83 -3.27 -3.90
CA VAL A 42 -0.71 -4.11 -5.10
C VAL A 42 0.74 -4.16 -5.55
N GLY A 43 1.23 -5.36 -5.90
CA GLY A 43 2.55 -5.57 -6.50
C GLY A 43 3.64 -6.07 -5.55
N GLY A 44 3.37 -6.17 -4.25
CA GLY A 44 4.24 -6.84 -3.27
C GLY A 44 5.56 -6.11 -2.97
N LYS A 45 5.69 -4.84 -3.36
CA LYS A 45 6.80 -4.00 -2.89
C LYS A 45 6.58 -3.70 -1.41
N THR A 46 7.63 -3.85 -0.61
CA THR A 46 7.64 -3.51 0.82
C THR A 46 8.98 -2.85 1.12
N GLY A 47 9.02 -1.93 2.09
CA GLY A 47 10.26 -1.22 2.37
C GLY A 47 10.21 -0.31 3.58
N VAL A 48 11.37 0.27 3.87
CA VAL A 48 11.58 1.25 4.92
C VAL A 48 12.54 2.33 4.43
N ASP A 49 12.43 3.49 5.05
CA ASP A 49 13.38 4.57 4.87
C ASP A 49 14.62 4.35 5.74
N ILE A 50 15.78 4.72 5.20
CA ILE A 50 17.03 4.81 5.95
C ILE A 50 17.57 6.23 5.82
N ALA A 51 18.52 6.63 6.68
CA ALA A 51 19.08 7.99 6.66
C ALA A 51 19.63 8.41 5.28
N GLN A 52 20.04 7.44 4.46
CA GLN A 52 20.60 7.62 3.13
C GLN A 52 19.53 7.83 2.04
N GLY A 53 18.26 7.55 2.31
CA GLY A 53 17.19 7.79 1.34
C GLY A 53 15.91 6.99 1.57
N LYS A 54 14.88 7.38 0.80
CA LYS A 54 13.54 6.83 0.85
C LYS A 54 13.46 5.48 0.14
N ASN A 55 12.80 4.49 0.75
CA ASN A 55 12.52 3.17 0.18
C ASN A 55 13.75 2.44 -0.42
N LEU A 56 14.96 2.70 0.11
CA LEU A 56 16.20 2.07 -0.38
C LEU A 56 16.39 0.64 0.16
N VAL A 57 15.72 0.29 1.25
CA VAL A 57 15.78 -1.04 1.87
C VAL A 57 14.38 -1.64 1.85
N GLY A 58 14.26 -2.85 1.32
CA GLY A 58 12.97 -3.49 1.15
C GLY A 58 13.06 -4.91 0.61
N ALA A 59 11.89 -5.50 0.35
CA ALA A 59 11.74 -6.82 -0.23
C ALA A 59 10.50 -6.88 -1.13
N PHE A 60 10.54 -7.78 -2.12
CA PHE A 60 9.34 -8.18 -2.84
C PHE A 60 8.67 -9.34 -2.08
N TYR A 61 7.54 -9.09 -1.44
CA TYR A 61 6.83 -10.07 -0.62
C TYR A 61 5.32 -9.94 -0.78
N GLN A 62 4.67 -11.00 -1.27
CA GLN A 62 3.25 -10.97 -1.61
C GLN A 62 2.38 -11.24 -0.38
N PRO A 63 1.32 -10.43 -0.15
CA PRO A 63 0.35 -10.71 0.90
C PRO A 63 -0.45 -11.97 0.56
N LYS A 64 -0.96 -12.65 1.60
CA LYS A 64 -1.91 -13.76 1.44
C LYS A 64 -3.29 -13.28 1.00
N ALA A 65 -3.66 -12.06 1.39
CA ALA A 65 -4.87 -11.38 0.96
C ALA A 65 -4.71 -9.86 1.08
N VAL A 66 -5.46 -9.14 0.25
CA VAL A 66 -5.67 -7.69 0.37
C VAL A 66 -7.17 -7.49 0.52
N LEU A 67 -7.59 -6.89 1.64
CA LEU A 67 -9.01 -6.66 1.96
C LEU A 67 -9.28 -5.16 1.92
N ILE A 68 -10.03 -4.72 0.92
CA ILE A 68 -10.36 -3.31 0.71
C ILE A 68 -11.79 -3.08 1.15
N ASP A 69 -11.95 -2.21 2.14
CA ASP A 69 -13.25 -1.70 2.59
C ASP A 69 -13.34 -0.19 2.29
N PRO A 70 -14.11 0.22 1.28
CA PRO A 70 -14.30 1.62 0.93
C PRO A 70 -14.90 2.46 2.07
N ASP A 71 -15.65 1.86 3.00
CA ASP A 71 -16.27 2.60 4.10
C ASP A 71 -15.22 3.19 5.05
N THR A 72 -14.00 2.65 5.08
CA THR A 72 -12.88 3.22 5.83
C THR A 72 -12.49 4.62 5.34
N LEU A 73 -12.75 4.93 4.06
CA LEU A 73 -12.46 6.25 3.47
C LEU A 73 -13.37 7.34 4.01
N SER A 74 -14.53 7.00 4.60
CA SER A 74 -15.47 7.98 5.18
C SER A 74 -14.87 8.79 6.34
N THR A 75 -13.77 8.29 6.93
CA THR A 75 -13.04 8.94 8.02
C THR A 75 -11.70 9.53 7.58
N LEU A 76 -11.32 9.35 6.31
CA LEU A 76 -10.04 9.81 5.79
C LEU A 76 -10.13 11.32 5.47
N PRO A 77 -9.20 12.16 5.96
CA PRO A 77 -9.17 13.58 5.60
C PRO A 77 -9.11 13.82 4.09
N ASP A 78 -9.87 14.80 3.60
CA ASP A 78 -10.03 15.11 2.16
C ASP A 78 -8.71 15.30 1.41
N GLN A 79 -7.68 15.83 2.08
CA GLN A 79 -6.35 15.97 1.48
C GLN A 79 -5.78 14.62 1.03
N PHE A 80 -5.98 13.55 1.79
CA PHE A 80 -5.48 12.22 1.46
C PHE A 80 -6.36 11.48 0.44
N ILE A 81 -7.63 11.87 0.32
CA ILE A 81 -8.46 11.47 -0.83
C ILE A 81 -7.88 12.11 -2.09
N THR A 82 -7.59 13.41 -2.06
CA THR A 82 -7.01 14.13 -3.22
C THR A 82 -5.66 13.54 -3.62
N ASP A 83 -4.79 13.23 -2.65
CA ASP A 83 -3.50 12.58 -2.91
C ASP A 83 -3.67 11.21 -3.60
N GLY A 84 -4.64 10.40 -3.14
CA GLY A 84 -4.91 9.09 -3.74
C GLY A 84 -5.52 9.19 -5.14
N MET A 85 -6.34 10.21 -5.42
CA MET A 85 -6.93 10.44 -6.74
C MET A 85 -5.88 10.69 -7.81
N ALA A 86 -4.72 11.26 -7.46
CA ALA A 86 -3.62 11.46 -8.41
C ALA A 86 -3.15 10.14 -9.04
N GLU A 87 -3.10 9.05 -8.27
CA GLU A 87 -2.75 7.73 -8.79
C GLU A 87 -3.84 7.12 -9.67
N ILE A 88 -5.11 7.41 -9.38
CA ILE A 88 -6.24 6.98 -10.21
C ILE A 88 -6.20 7.69 -11.56
N ILE A 89 -6.00 9.01 -11.56
CA ILE A 89 -5.83 9.82 -12.78
C ILE A 89 -4.62 9.32 -13.58
N LYS A 90 -3.52 8.96 -12.91
CA LYS A 90 -2.34 8.36 -13.56
C LYS A 90 -2.74 7.13 -14.38
N TYR A 91 -3.54 6.21 -13.83
CA TYR A 91 -3.99 5.03 -14.57
C TYR A 91 -4.80 5.39 -15.81
N GLY A 92 -5.72 6.36 -15.72
CA GLY A 92 -6.46 6.87 -16.88
C GLY A 92 -5.52 7.42 -17.95
N CYS A 93 -4.59 8.29 -17.57
CA CYS A 93 -3.62 8.90 -18.48
C CYS A 93 -2.73 7.89 -19.23
N ILE A 94 -2.27 6.83 -18.56
CA ILE A 94 -1.24 5.94 -19.12
C ILE A 94 -1.79 4.65 -19.73
N LYS A 95 -3.06 4.30 -19.47
CA LYS A 95 -3.57 2.96 -19.79
C LYS A 95 -4.98 2.92 -20.35
N ASP A 96 -5.90 3.77 -19.90
CA ASP A 96 -7.32 3.60 -20.20
C ASP A 96 -8.03 4.95 -20.39
N SER A 97 -8.34 5.28 -21.65
CA SER A 97 -8.99 6.53 -22.02
C SER A 97 -10.47 6.61 -21.66
N GLU A 98 -11.16 5.47 -21.50
CA GLU A 98 -12.56 5.47 -21.04
C GLU A 98 -12.64 5.67 -19.52
N PHE A 99 -11.61 5.24 -18.80
CA PHE A 99 -11.47 5.44 -17.35
C PHE A 99 -11.02 6.87 -16.98
N PHE A 100 -10.40 7.61 -17.89
CA PHE A 100 -9.94 9.00 -17.69
C PHE A 100 -11.08 10.02 -17.84
#